data_AF-A0A1G7WHX2-F1
#
_entry.id   AF-A0A1G7WHX2-F1
#
_cell.length_a   1.000
_cell.length_b   1.000
_cell.length_c   1.000
_cell.angle_alpha   90.00
_cell.angle_beta   90.00
_cell.angle_gamma   90.00
#
_symmetry.space_group_name_H-M   'P 1'
#
loop_
_entity.id
_entity.type
_entity.pdbx_description
1 polymer ?
#
loop_
_entity_poly.entity_id
_entity_poly.type
_entity_poly.pdbx_seq_one_letter_code
_entity_poly.pdbx_strand_id
1 'polypeptide(L)'
;MTAQKPKPFTAEKNKLIITKIIVIYSAFFLVLKISAIIQGGWVVTNLLVALPLVLLGLLGYYFLKTNTTNWIYAIGSIVLVSVMRYYEQDLTIWIHNLVS
;
A
#
# COMPACT_ATOMS: atom_id res chain seq x y z
N MET A 1 -36.24 -16.87 -15.68
CA MET A 1 -35.45 -16.55 -14.47
C MET A 1 -34.24 -15.75 -14.90
N THR A 2 -34.27 -14.42 -14.77
CA THR A 2 -33.15 -13.55 -15.14
C THR A 2 -32.01 -13.78 -14.14
N ALA A 3 -30.92 -14.39 -14.61
CA ALA A 3 -29.71 -14.57 -13.82
C ALA A 3 -29.19 -13.19 -13.39
N GLN A 4 -29.41 -12.83 -12.13
CA GLN A 4 -29.03 -11.55 -11.57
C GLN A 4 -27.49 -11.52 -11.48
N LYS A 5 -26.84 -10.86 -12.44
CA LYS A 5 -25.37 -10.73 -12.49
C LYS A 5 -24.93 -10.05 -11.17
N PRO A 6 -24.04 -10.68 -10.37
CA PRO A 6 -23.66 -10.12 -9.08
C PRO A 6 -23.05 -8.73 -9.29
N LYS A 7 -23.47 -7.77 -8.45
CA LYS A 7 -23.00 -6.38 -8.53
C LYS A 7 -21.46 -6.34 -8.51
N PRO A 8 -20.81 -5.49 -9.31
CA PRO A 8 -19.35 -5.49 -9.46
C PRO A 8 -18.61 -5.21 -8.15
N PHE A 9 -19.23 -4.53 -7.19
CA PHE A 9 -18.62 -4.26 -5.88
C PHE A 9 -18.97 -5.33 -4.81
N THR A 10 -19.77 -6.35 -5.15
CA THR A 10 -20.23 -7.36 -4.19
C THR A 10 -19.64 -8.75 -4.47
N ALA A 11 -18.98 -8.94 -5.61
CA ALA A 11 -18.27 -10.18 -5.90
C ALA A 11 -17.01 -10.32 -5.03
N GLU A 12 -16.93 -11.40 -4.24
CA GLU A 12 -15.76 -11.72 -3.38
C GLU A 12 -14.44 -11.72 -4.16
N LYS A 13 -14.47 -12.15 -5.44
CA LYS A 13 -13.31 -12.08 -6.35
C LYS A 13 -12.71 -10.68 -6.46
N ASN A 14 -13.52 -9.63 -6.46
CA ASN A 14 -13.04 -8.28 -6.71
C ASN A 14 -12.30 -7.72 -5.50
N LYS A 15 -12.77 -8.02 -4.29
CA LYS A 15 -12.07 -7.67 -3.04
C LYS A 15 -10.70 -8.32 -2.97
N LEU A 16 -10.62 -9.59 -3.35
CA LEU A 16 -9.39 -10.36 -3.37
C LEU A 16 -8.39 -9.81 -4.41
N ILE A 17 -8.87 -9.46 -5.61
CA ILE A 17 -8.03 -8.86 -6.65
C ILE A 17 -7.48 -7.50 -6.19
N ILE A 18 -8.33 -6.63 -5.64
CA ILE A 18 -7.89 -5.30 -5.16
C ILE A 18 -6.86 -5.45 -4.02
N THR A 19 -7.10 -6.37 -3.09
CA THR A 19 -6.15 -6.65 -2.00
C THR A 19 -4.80 -7.14 -2.56
N LYS A 20 -4.79 -8.00 -3.58
CA LYS A 20 -3.54 -8.42 -4.27
C LYS A 20 -2.82 -7.24 -4.91
N ILE A 21 -3.54 -6.35 -5.59
CA ILE A 21 -2.95 -5.15 -6.20
C ILE A 21 -2.28 -4.28 -5.13
N ILE A 22 -2.93 -4.07 -3.99
CA ILE A 22 -2.40 -3.30 -2.86
C ILE A 22 -1.10 -3.92 -2.33
N VAL A 23 -1.06 -5.24 -2.15
CA VAL A 23 0.14 -5.95 -1.66
C VAL A 23 1.30 -5.83 -2.66
N ILE A 24 1.03 -6.05 -3.95
CA ILE A 24 2.04 -5.92 -5.01
C ILE A 24 2.57 -4.48 -5.08
N TYR A 25 1.68 -3.48 -5.02
CA TYR A 25 2.06 -2.08 -5.02
C TYR A 25 2.93 -1.73 -3.81
N SER A 26 2.59 -2.22 -2.63
CA SER A 26 3.37 -1.98 -1.40
C SER A 26 4.77 -2.58 -1.49
N ALA A 27 4.90 -3.78 -2.06
CA ALA A 27 6.20 -4.39 -2.33
C ALA A 27 7.01 -3.60 -3.36
N PHE A 28 6.37 -3.16 -4.44
CA PHE A 28 7.01 -2.32 -5.46
C PHE A 28 7.49 -0.99 -4.87
N PHE A 29 6.69 -0.34 -4.02
CA PHE A 29 7.06 0.89 -3.33
C PHE A 29 8.31 0.69 -2.45
N LEU A 30 8.38 -0.42 -1.71
CA LEU A 30 9.57 -0.75 -0.92
C LEU A 30 10.81 -0.89 -1.82
N VAL A 31 10.69 -1.55 -2.98
CA VAL A 31 11.79 -1.67 -3.95
C VAL A 31 12.26 -0.29 -4.43
N LEU A 32 11.32 0.62 -4.72
CA LEU A 32 11.67 2.00 -5.11
C LEU A 32 12.45 2.72 -4.00
N LYS A 33 12.05 2.55 -2.73
CA LYS A 33 12.74 3.16 -1.59
C LYS A 33 14.13 2.57 -1.37
N ILE A 34 14.29 1.26 -1.53
CA ILE A 34 15.61 0.60 -1.48
C ILE A 34 16.48 1.09 -2.64
N SER A 35 15.93 1.25 -3.85
CA SER A 35 16.67 1.80 -4.99
C SER A 35 17.15 3.22 -4.74
N ALA A 36 16.30 4.08 -4.16
CA ALA A 36 16.68 5.45 -3.80
C ALA A 36 17.82 5.48 -2.77
N ILE A 37 17.83 4.55 -1.81
CA ILE A 37 18.91 4.40 -0.84
C ILE A 37 20.23 4.02 -1.52
N ILE A 38 20.20 3.06 -2.45
CA ILE A 38 21.38 2.62 -3.21
C ILE A 38 21.96 3.77 -4.06
N GLN A 39 21.11 4.68 -4.53
CA GLN A 39 21.52 5.87 -5.29
C GLN A 39 22.07 7.01 -4.42
N GLY A 40 22.27 6.79 -3.12
CA GLY A 40 22.80 7.79 -2.18
C GLY A 40 21.73 8.62 -1.45
N GLY A 41 20.46 8.22 -1.53
CA GLY A 41 19.39 8.83 -0.75
C GLY A 41 19.50 8.55 0.76
N TRP A 42 18.86 9.38 1.58
CA TRP A 42 18.91 9.25 3.04
C TRP A 42 18.27 7.95 3.52
N VAL A 43 19.08 7.08 4.14
CA VAL A 43 18.67 5.73 4.55
C VAL A 43 17.50 5.77 5.53
N VAL A 44 17.67 6.49 6.64
CA VAL A 44 16.68 6.53 7.73
C VAL A 44 15.36 7.11 7.23
N THR A 45 15.42 8.21 6.49
CA THR A 45 14.24 8.87 5.93
C THR A 45 13.46 7.95 4.98
N ASN A 46 14.13 7.31 4.03
CA ASN A 46 13.45 6.45 3.05
C ASN A 46 12.83 5.20 3.70
N LEU A 47 13.48 4.63 4.72
CA LEU A 47 12.93 3.52 5.50
C LEU A 47 11.69 3.93 6.31
N LEU A 48 11.71 5.10 6.95
CA LEU A 48 10.57 5.62 7.69
C LEU A 48 9.38 5.92 6.79
N VAL A 49 9.62 6.52 5.62
CA VAL A 49 8.56 6.78 4.62
C VAL A 49 8.01 5.47 4.04
N ALA A 50 8.84 4.43 3.91
CA ALA A 50 8.39 3.10 3.45
C ALA A 50 7.50 2.38 4.47
N LEU A 51 7.71 2.63 5.76
CA LEU A 51 7.16 1.83 6.85
C LEU A 51 5.62 1.72 6.81
N PRO A 52 4.84 2.80 6.64
CA PRO A 52 3.37 2.69 6.58
C PRO A 52 2.87 1.80 5.45
N LEU A 53 3.49 1.90 4.26
CA LEU A 53 3.13 1.08 3.09
C LEU A 53 3.56 -0.37 3.26
N VAL A 54 4.71 -0.62 3.89
CA VAL A 54 5.16 -2.00 4.20
C VAL A 54 4.21 -2.66 5.18
N LEU A 55 3.83 -1.98 6.26
CA LEU A 55 2.86 -2.52 7.23
C LEU A 55 1.52 -2.83 6.56
N LEU A 56 1.08 -1.94 5.67
CA LEU A 56 -0.13 -2.14 4.90
C LEU A 56 -0.01 -3.36 3.97
N GLY A 57 1.09 -3.50 3.24
CA GLY A 57 1.36 -4.67 2.41
C GLY A 57 1.39 -5.98 3.20
N LEU A 58 1.97 -5.99 4.40
CA LEU A 58 1.99 -7.15 5.30
C LEU A 58 0.60 -7.51 5.81
N LEU A 59 -0.22 -6.52 6.20
CA LEU A 59 -1.63 -6.74 6.57
C LEU A 59 -2.45 -7.28 5.40
N GLY A 60 -2.26 -6.73 4.20
CA GLY A 60 -2.91 -7.22 2.99
C GLY A 60 -2.51 -8.66 2.68
N TYR A 61 -1.24 -9.01 2.83
CA TYR A 61 -0.75 -10.37 2.66
C TYR A 61 -1.40 -11.33 3.67
N TYR A 62 -1.51 -10.91 4.93
CA TYR A 62 -2.21 -11.67 5.96
C TYR A 62 -3.68 -11.91 5.58
N PHE A 63 -4.41 -10.87 5.15
CA PHE A 63 -5.82 -11.00 4.71
C PHE A 63 -6.00 -11.89 3.48
N LEU A 64 -5.03 -11.91 2.56
CA LEU A 64 -5.03 -12.84 1.43
C LEU A 64 -4.83 -14.29 1.89
N LYS A 65 -3.97 -14.51 2.90
CA LYS A 65 -3.70 -15.85 3.44
C LYS A 65 -4.90 -16.41 4.21
N THR A 66 -5.64 -15.56 4.92
CA THR A 66 -6.83 -15.95 5.70
C THR A 66 -8.14 -15.89 4.89
N ASN A 67 -8.13 -15.42 3.65
CA ASN A 67 -9.33 -15.12 2.84
C ASN A 67 -10.32 -14.15 3.51
N THR A 68 -9.88 -13.33 4.47
CA THR A 68 -10.72 -12.37 5.21
C THR A 68 -10.63 -10.97 4.60
N THR A 69 -10.74 -10.87 3.27
CA THR A 69 -10.59 -9.58 2.57
C THR A 69 -11.82 -8.69 2.78
N ASN A 70 -11.61 -7.47 3.27
CA ASN A 70 -12.68 -6.53 3.60
C ASN A 70 -12.60 -5.25 2.74
N TRP A 71 -13.77 -4.70 2.37
CA TRP A 71 -13.85 -3.45 1.60
C TRP A 71 -13.31 -2.23 2.35
N ILE A 72 -13.46 -2.20 3.68
CA ILE A 72 -12.90 -1.14 4.53
C ILE A 72 -11.38 -1.11 4.38
N TYR A 73 -10.74 -2.27 4.42
CA TYR A 73 -9.31 -2.38 4.19
C TYR A 73 -8.93 -1.94 2.77
N ALA A 74 -9.65 -2.42 1.74
CA ALA A 74 -9.36 -2.08 0.35
C ALA A 74 -9.45 -0.55 0.10
N ILE A 75 -10.54 0.08 0.51
CA ILE A 75 -10.75 1.52 0.32
C ILE A 75 -9.76 2.33 1.16
N GLY A 76 -9.60 1.97 2.44
CA GLY A 76 -8.65 2.65 3.33
C GLY A 76 -7.21 2.57 2.80
N SER A 77 -6.84 1.42 2.24
CA SER A 77 -5.53 1.22 1.62
C SER A 77 -5.33 2.09 0.38
N ILE A 78 -6.34 2.19 -0.49
CA ILE A 78 -6.26 3.04 -1.68
C ILE A 78 -6.04 4.50 -1.27
N VAL A 79 -6.82 5.00 -0.31
CA VAL A 79 -6.69 6.38 0.18
C VAL A 79 -5.32 6.61 0.81
N LEU A 80 -4.87 5.69 1.69
CA LEU A 80 -3.59 5.81 2.36
C LEU A 80 -2.42 5.79 1.37
N VAL A 81 -2.46 4.89 0.39
CA VAL A 81 -1.47 4.82 -0.69
C VAL A 81 -1.46 6.13 -1.50
N SER A 82 -2.62 6.67 -1.86
CA SER A 82 -2.72 7.92 -2.60
C SER A 82 -2.16 9.10 -1.80
N VAL A 83 -2.47 9.21 -0.51
CA VAL A 83 -1.95 10.27 0.37
C VAL A 83 -0.44 10.14 0.52
N MET A 84 0.06 8.94 0.82
CA MET A 84 1.50 8.69 0.95
C MET A 84 2.25 9.01 -0.32
N ARG A 85 1.66 8.71 -1.49
CA ARG A 85 2.28 9.01 -2.78
C ARG A 85 2.26 10.49 -3.12
N TYR A 86 1.19 11.21 -2.76
CA TYR A 86 1.08 12.64 -2.98
C TYR A 86 2.08 13.43 -2.13
N TYR A 87 2.18 13.13 -0.84
CA TYR A 87 3.05 13.84 0.10
C TYR A 87 4.46 13.26 0.23
N GLU A 88 4.84 12.29 -0.60
CA GLU A 88 6.09 11.55 -0.44
C GLU A 88 7.33 12.46 -0.39
N GLN A 89 7.38 13.46 -1.28
CA GLN A 89 8.51 14.38 -1.38
C GLN A 89 8.60 15.28 -0.14
N ASP A 90 7.49 15.93 0.23
CA ASP A 90 7.41 16.80 1.39
C ASP A 90 7.72 16.04 2.68
N LEU A 91 7.17 14.83 2.82
CA LEU A 91 7.39 13.97 3.98
C LEU A 91 8.85 13.52 4.08
N THR A 92 9.50 13.25 2.95
CA THR A 92 10.92 12.90 2.92
C THR A 92 11.78 14.06 3.42
N ILE A 93 11.53 15.28 2.96
CA ILE A 93 12.26 16.47 3.40
C ILE A 93 12.00 16.74 4.89
N TRP A 94 10.73 16.68 5.30
CA TRP A 94 10.33 16.94 6.68
C TRP A 94 10.94 15.93 7.66
N ILE A 95 10.90 14.63 7.35
CA ILE A 95 11.52 13.59 8.18
C ILE A 95 13.04 13.75 8.22
N HIS A 96 13.67 14.10 7.09
CA HIS A 96 15.11 14.33 7.07
C HIS A 96 15.51 15.47 8.01
N ASN A 97 14.80 16.60 7.97
CA ASN A 97 15.06 17.75 8.84
C ASN A 97 14.75 17.46 10.32
N LEU A 98 13.91 16.48 10.63
CA LEU A 98 13.59 16.08 12.01
C LEU A 98 14.67 15.17 12.61
N VAL A 99 15.33 14.37 11.77
CA VAL A 99 16.29 13.34 12.18
C VAL A 99 17.75 13.81 12.02
N SER A 100 18.00 14.85 11.22
CA SER A 100 19.31 15.51 11.03
C SER A 100 19.48 16.73 11.92
#